data_AF-A0A4P9XJY4-F1
#
_entry.id   AF-A0A4P9XJY4-F1
#
_cell.length_a   1.000
_cell.length_b   1.000
_cell.length_c   1.000
_cell.angle_alpha   90.00
_cell.angle_beta   90.00
_cell.angle_gamma   90.00
#
_symmetry.space_group_name_H-M   'P 1'
#
loop_
_entity.id
_entity.type
_entity.pdbx_description
1 polymer ?
#
loop_
_entity_poly.entity_id
_entity_poly.type
_entity_poly.pdbx_seq_one_letter_code
_entity_poly.pdbx_strand_id
1 'polypeptide(L)'
;MDAQLRERLRDIPGVPLLYIRRGVMIVEPPSAATQAAVKQKEQAKMRAPETERKQVKQAKEADRAAADARAAQAPPRPAKRKRPNAPNPLACKKKKAPTAPAKQTSSTPPPSAAAAVAPSDEGGEKKRRYRKRQKKTAATSGT
;
A
#
# COMPACT_ATOMS: atom_id res chain seq x y z
N MET A 1 1.54 -22.17 -45.50
CA MET A 1 0.84 -22.21 -44.21
C MET A 1 -0.29 -21.20 -44.25
N ASP A 2 -1.52 -21.70 -44.24
CA ASP A 2 -2.72 -20.87 -44.35
C ASP A 2 -2.85 -19.93 -43.13
N ALA A 3 -3.30 -18.71 -43.37
CA ALA A 3 -3.62 -17.73 -42.33
C ALA A 3 -5.06 -17.88 -41.85
N GLN A 4 -6.01 -18.20 -42.73
CA GLN A 4 -7.43 -18.28 -42.41
C GLN A 4 -7.74 -19.48 -41.50
N LEU A 5 -7.14 -20.64 -41.78
CA LEU A 5 -7.21 -21.80 -40.89
C LEU A 5 -6.67 -21.49 -39.48
N ARG A 6 -5.53 -20.80 -39.38
CA ARG A 6 -4.94 -20.42 -38.08
C ARG A 6 -5.82 -19.44 -37.31
N GLU A 7 -6.48 -18.51 -38.00
CA GLU A 7 -7.43 -17.58 -37.38
C GLU A 7 -8.61 -18.33 -36.77
N ARG A 8 -9.26 -19.22 -37.54
CA ARG A 8 -10.36 -20.08 -37.03
C ARG A 8 -9.95 -20.97 -35.86
N LEU A 9 -8.70 -21.46 -35.85
CA LEU A 9 -8.20 -22.28 -34.74
C LEU A 9 -7.87 -21.45 -33.48
N ARG A 10 -7.64 -20.13 -33.58
CA ARG A 10 -7.44 -19.26 -32.42
C ARG A 10 -8.72 -19.01 -31.62
N ASP A 11 -9.88 -19.12 -32.27
CA ASP A 11 -11.19 -18.99 -31.61
C ASP A 11 -11.45 -20.14 -30.61
N ILE A 12 -10.80 -21.29 -30.81
CA ILE A 12 -10.91 -22.44 -29.92
C ILE A 12 -9.95 -22.26 -28.73
N PRO A 13 -10.44 -22.19 -27.47
CA PRO A 13 -9.59 -22.05 -26.30
C PRO A 13 -8.82 -23.35 -26.00
N GLY A 14 -7.52 -23.22 -25.72
CA GLY A 14 -6.66 -24.34 -25.33
C GLY A 14 -5.86 -24.98 -26.47
N VAL A 15 -5.94 -24.47 -27.69
CA VAL A 15 -5.17 -24.98 -28.85
C VAL A 15 -3.83 -24.23 -28.99
N PRO A 16 -2.67 -24.88 -28.82
CA PRO A 16 -1.38 -24.30 -29.17
C PRO A 16 -1.16 -24.38 -30.69
N LEU A 17 -0.76 -23.27 -31.32
CA LEU A 17 -0.48 -23.22 -32.75
C LEU A 17 1.02 -23.10 -33.01
N LEU A 18 1.52 -23.95 -33.90
CA LEU A 18 2.89 -23.95 -34.38
C LEU A 18 2.89 -23.87 -35.91
N TYR A 19 3.84 -23.13 -36.49
CA TYR A 19 4.02 -23.09 -37.94
C TYR A 19 5.49 -22.94 -38.32
N ILE A 20 5.86 -23.45 -39.50
CA ILE A 20 7.21 -23.31 -40.04
C ILE A 20 7.25 -22.09 -40.97
N ARG A 21 8.26 -21.23 -40.80
CA ARG A 21 8.56 -20.10 -41.69
C ARG A 21 10.08 -20.00 -41.85
N ARG A 22 10.56 -19.98 -43.11
CA ARG A 22 12.00 -19.87 -43.46
C ARG A 22 12.89 -20.89 -42.71
N GLY A 23 12.46 -22.15 -42.66
CA GLY A 23 13.19 -23.24 -41.99
C GLY A 23 13.08 -23.28 -40.46
N VAL A 24 12.46 -22.30 -39.81
CA VAL A 24 12.30 -22.24 -38.35
C VAL A 24 10.86 -22.58 -37.96
N MET A 25 10.70 -23.43 -36.94
CA MET A 25 9.42 -23.68 -36.27
C MET A 25 9.13 -22.59 -35.24
N ILE A 26 7.99 -21.93 -35.36
CA ILE A 26 7.55 -20.82 -34.52
C ILE A 26 6.31 -21.26 -33.75
N VAL A 27 6.34 -21.10 -32.42
CA VAL A 27 5.17 -21.24 -31.54
C VAL A 27 4.44 -19.89 -31.47
N GLU A 28 3.13 -19.88 -31.73
CA GLU A 28 2.32 -18.68 -31.55
C GLU A 28 1.98 -18.43 -30.07
N PRO A 29 1.81 -17.16 -29.65
CA PRO A 29 1.33 -16.85 -28.31
C PRO A 29 -0.10 -17.39 -28.10
N PRO A 30 -0.51 -17.69 -26.84
CA PRO A 30 -1.83 -18.25 -26.55
C PRO A 30 -2.95 -17.34 -27.03
N SER A 31 -3.96 -17.93 -27.68
CA SER A 31 -5.06 -17.20 -28.32
C SER A 31 -5.88 -16.37 -27.34
N ALA A 32 -6.60 -15.36 -27.85
CA ALA A 32 -7.46 -14.51 -27.02
C ALA A 32 -8.54 -15.33 -26.29
N ALA A 33 -9.13 -16.33 -26.95
CA ALA A 33 -10.06 -17.29 -26.35
C ALA A 33 -9.40 -18.08 -25.20
N THR A 34 -8.18 -18.57 -25.41
CA THR A 34 -7.40 -19.28 -24.38
C THR A 34 -7.13 -18.38 -23.17
N GLN A 35 -6.69 -17.14 -23.39
CA GLN A 35 -6.43 -16.17 -22.33
C GLN A 35 -7.72 -15.80 -21.56
N ALA A 36 -8.86 -15.67 -22.26
CA ALA A 36 -10.14 -15.41 -21.62
C ALA A 36 -10.58 -16.59 -20.73
N ALA A 37 -10.46 -17.82 -21.23
CA ALA A 37 -10.77 -19.03 -20.47
C ALA A 37 -9.86 -19.21 -19.24
N VAL A 38 -8.57 -18.88 -19.36
CA VAL A 38 -7.64 -18.86 -18.21
C VAL A 38 -8.07 -17.81 -17.19
N LYS A 39 -8.31 -16.56 -17.60
CA LYS A 39 -8.76 -15.48 -16.71
C LYS A 39 -10.08 -15.81 -16.00
N GLN A 40 -11.03 -16.45 -16.69
CA GLN A 40 -12.28 -16.93 -16.08
C GLN A 40 -12.03 -18.01 -15.03
N LYS A 41 -11.19 -19.01 -15.32
CA LYS A 41 -10.81 -20.07 -14.37
C LYS A 41 -10.05 -19.51 -13.16
N GLU A 42 -9.15 -18.54 -13.37
CA GLU A 42 -8.44 -17.83 -12.29
C GLU A 42 -9.41 -17.02 -11.42
N GLN A 43 -10.33 -16.27 -12.02
CA GLN A 43 -11.35 -15.51 -11.28
C GLN A 43 -12.31 -16.43 -10.52
N ALA A 44 -12.66 -17.60 -11.06
CA ALA A 44 -13.46 -18.59 -10.35
C ALA A 44 -12.71 -19.13 -9.12
N LYS A 45 -11.42 -19.44 -9.24
CA LYS A 45 -10.57 -19.92 -8.13
C LYS A 45 -10.24 -18.85 -7.08
N MET A 46 -10.06 -17.59 -7.49
CA MET A 46 -9.76 -16.47 -6.60
C MET A 46 -10.97 -16.06 -5.75
N ARG A 47 -12.19 -16.41 -6.16
CA ARG A 47 -13.43 -16.06 -5.46
C ARG A 47 -13.85 -17.21 -4.56
N ALA A 48 -14.15 -16.90 -3.29
CA ALA A 48 -14.85 -17.84 -2.40
C ALA A 48 -16.11 -18.40 -3.10
N PRO A 49 -16.44 -19.69 -2.92
CA PRO A 49 -17.60 -20.33 -3.55
C PRO A 49 -18.90 -19.63 -3.19
N GLU A 50 -19.93 -19.81 -4.02
CA GLU A 50 -21.20 -19.07 -3.85
C GLU A 50 -21.92 -19.38 -2.53
N THR A 51 -21.73 -20.58 -1.98
CA THR A 51 -22.24 -21.01 -0.68
C THR A 51 -21.67 -20.15 0.46
N GLU A 52 -20.35 -20.09 0.58
CA GLU A 52 -19.65 -19.23 1.55
C GLU A 52 -20.00 -17.75 1.35
N ARG A 53 -20.09 -17.28 0.10
CA ARG A 53 -20.51 -15.91 -0.21
C ARG A 53 -21.92 -15.58 0.28
N LYS A 54 -22.87 -16.52 0.20
CA LYS A 54 -24.23 -16.36 0.72
C LYS A 54 -24.21 -16.33 2.25
N GLN A 55 -23.50 -17.25 2.90
CA GLN A 55 -23.35 -17.29 4.36
C GLN A 55 -22.71 -16.01 4.92
N VAL A 56 -21.62 -15.52 4.31
CA VAL A 56 -20.94 -14.27 4.72
C VAL A 56 -21.83 -13.04 4.53
N LYS A 57 -22.74 -13.02 3.54
CA LYS A 57 -23.75 -11.95 3.39
C LYS A 57 -24.78 -12.00 4.51
N GLN A 58 -25.39 -13.17 4.72
CA GLN A 58 -26.40 -13.39 5.78
C GLN A 58 -25.83 -13.06 7.17
N ALA A 59 -24.60 -13.49 7.47
CA ALA A 59 -23.93 -13.17 8.72
C ALA A 59 -23.68 -11.66 8.90
N LYS A 60 -23.32 -10.93 7.83
CA LYS A 60 -23.15 -9.47 7.86
C LYS A 60 -24.48 -8.72 8.02
N GLU A 61 -25.55 -9.22 7.41
CA GLU A 61 -26.89 -8.66 7.55
C GLU A 61 -27.42 -8.88 8.98
N ALA A 62 -27.21 -10.06 9.56
CA ALA A 62 -27.54 -10.37 10.95
C ALA A 62 -26.72 -9.55 11.96
N ASP A 63 -25.39 -9.44 11.77
CA ASP A 63 -24.51 -8.62 12.62
C ASP A 63 -24.90 -7.13 12.57
N ARG A 64 -25.23 -6.61 11.37
CA ARG A 64 -25.74 -5.25 11.21
C ARG A 64 -27.07 -5.05 11.94
N ALA A 65 -28.04 -5.96 11.77
CA ALA A 65 -29.32 -5.88 12.47
C ALA A 65 -29.15 -5.94 14.00
N ALA A 66 -28.24 -6.78 14.50
CA ALA A 66 -27.89 -6.84 15.91
C ALA A 66 -27.19 -5.56 16.41
N ALA A 67 -26.31 -4.95 15.61
CA ALA A 67 -25.66 -3.69 15.92
C ALA A 67 -26.65 -2.52 15.95
N ASP A 68 -27.59 -2.46 14.99
CA ASP A 68 -28.64 -1.44 14.92
C ASP A 68 -29.63 -1.59 16.11
N ALA A 69 -30.03 -2.81 16.46
CA ALA A 69 -30.83 -3.09 17.66
C ALA A 69 -30.11 -2.70 18.96
N ARG A 70 -28.82 -3.02 19.07
CA ARG A 70 -27.98 -2.63 20.21
C ARG A 70 -27.75 -1.12 20.29
N ALA A 71 -27.74 -0.42 19.16
CA ALA A 71 -27.68 1.04 19.11
C ALA A 71 -28.99 1.68 19.56
N ALA A 72 -30.14 1.12 19.18
CA ALA A 72 -31.47 1.58 19.62
C ALA A 72 -31.69 1.38 21.14
N GLN A 73 -31.10 0.34 21.73
CA GLN A 73 -31.16 0.06 23.18
C GLN A 73 -30.05 0.75 24.00
N ALA A 74 -29.12 1.47 23.36
CA ALA A 74 -28.02 2.11 24.08
C ALA A 74 -28.45 3.41 24.77
N PRO A 75 -28.16 3.60 26.07
CA PRO A 75 -28.42 4.88 26.73
C PRO A 75 -27.62 6.02 26.08
N PRO A 76 -28.12 7.27 26.14
CA PRO A 76 -27.47 8.41 25.49
C PRO A 76 -26.03 8.57 25.97
N ARG A 77 -25.08 8.49 25.03
CA ARG A 77 -23.65 8.56 25.35
C ARG A 77 -23.34 9.94 25.95
N PRO A 78 -22.66 10.04 27.10
CA PRO A 78 -22.34 11.32 27.71
C PRO A 78 -21.46 12.15 26.78
N ALA A 79 -21.79 13.45 26.67
CA ALA A 79 -21.07 14.37 25.81
C ALA A 79 -19.58 14.41 26.18
N LYS A 80 -18.70 14.19 25.19
CA LYS A 80 -17.25 14.26 25.40
C LYS A 80 -16.88 15.68 25.84
N ARG A 81 -16.45 15.83 27.10
CA ARG A 81 -15.94 17.09 27.64
C ARG A 81 -14.85 17.64 26.71
N LYS A 82 -15.00 18.88 26.24
CA LYS A 82 -13.98 19.59 25.47
C LYS A 82 -12.75 19.78 26.36
N ARG A 83 -11.74 18.93 26.20
CA ARG A 83 -10.42 19.16 26.79
C ARG A 83 -9.75 20.33 26.06
N PRO A 84 -9.04 21.23 26.74
CA PRO A 84 -8.18 22.20 26.09
C PRO A 84 -7.23 21.49 25.13
N ASN A 85 -7.06 22.02 23.93
CA ASN A 85 -6.06 21.53 22.98
C ASN A 85 -4.68 21.88 23.51
N ALA A 86 -4.10 20.98 24.31
CA ALA A 86 -2.71 21.12 24.74
C ALA A 86 -1.81 21.26 23.49
N PRO A 87 -0.79 22.14 23.51
CA PRO A 87 0.13 22.25 22.40
C PRO A 87 0.76 20.88 22.14
N ASN A 88 0.88 20.51 20.86
CA ASN A 88 1.59 19.29 20.47
C ASN A 88 2.96 19.26 21.18
N PRO A 89 3.36 18.14 21.83
CA PRO A 89 4.60 18.08 22.60
C PRO A 89 5.88 18.45 21.82
N LEU A 90 5.84 18.44 20.48
CA LEU A 90 6.92 18.90 19.61
C LEU A 90 6.94 20.42 19.33
N ALA A 91 5.89 21.17 19.71
CA ALA A 91 5.75 22.60 19.42
C ALA A 91 6.47 23.50 20.43
N CYS A 92 6.75 22.99 21.63
CA CYS A 92 7.54 23.70 22.64
C CYS A 92 9.02 23.72 22.22
N LYS A 93 9.45 24.77 21.49
CA LYS A 93 10.87 25.04 21.25
C LYS A 93 11.61 25.06 22.60
N LYS A 94 12.59 24.16 22.77
CA LYS A 94 13.42 24.05 23.99
C LYS A 94 14.00 25.43 24.32
N LYS A 95 13.74 25.92 25.54
CA LYS A 95 14.32 27.19 26.02
C LYS A 95 15.85 27.09 25.94
N LYS A 96 16.51 28.03 25.25
CA LYS A 96 17.97 28.18 25.33
C LYS A 96 18.30 28.84 26.67
N ALA A 97 19.29 28.30 27.37
CA ALA A 97 19.86 28.97 28.53
C ALA A 97 20.68 30.20 28.06
N PRO A 98 20.75 31.30 28.84
CA PRO A 98 21.62 32.42 28.54
C PRO A 98 23.09 32.02 28.76
N THR A 99 23.92 32.18 27.73
CA THR A 99 25.38 32.00 27.84
C THR A 99 25.99 33.27 28.43
N ALA A 100 26.62 33.16 29.60
CA ALA A 100 27.53 34.18 30.12
C ALA A 100 28.97 33.95 29.58
N PRO A 101 29.78 35.01 29.37
CA PRO A 101 31.06 34.90 28.66
C PRO A 101 32.20 34.31 29.51
N ALA A 102 33.23 33.83 28.81
CA ALA A 102 34.32 33.01 29.34
C ALA A 102 35.34 33.76 30.22
N LYS A 103 36.09 33.00 31.02
CA LYS A 103 37.42 33.39 31.52
C LYS A 103 38.38 32.19 31.43
N GLN A 104 39.58 32.45 30.90
CA GLN A 104 40.66 31.47 30.70
C GLN A 104 41.60 31.44 31.92
N THR A 105 42.20 30.28 32.22
CA THR A 105 43.57 30.17 32.79
C THR A 105 44.27 28.89 32.30
N SER A 106 45.58 28.99 32.07
CA SER A 106 46.58 27.97 31.66
C SER A 106 46.76 26.83 32.70
N SER A 107 47.34 25.64 32.44
CA SER A 107 48.69 25.37 31.87
C SER A 107 49.02 23.87 31.65
N THR A 108 49.66 23.56 30.50
CA THR A 108 50.80 22.61 30.23
C THR A 108 50.75 21.09 30.60
N PRO A 109 51.27 20.14 29.75
CA PRO A 109 51.08 18.66 29.84
C PRO A 109 52.41 17.87 30.07
N PRO A 110 52.65 16.57 29.70
CA PRO A 110 51.83 15.41 29.29
C PRO A 110 52.15 14.16 30.21
N PRO A 111 52.49 12.90 29.77
CA PRO A 111 51.95 11.94 28.77
C PRO A 111 51.61 10.51 29.34
N SER A 112 50.99 9.60 28.54
CA SER A 112 51.34 8.15 28.35
C SER A 112 50.18 7.26 27.81
N ALA A 113 50.45 6.50 26.73
CA ALA A 113 49.91 5.18 26.26
C ALA A 113 48.41 4.76 26.46
N ALA A 114 47.74 4.01 25.57
CA ALA A 114 47.99 3.53 24.19
C ALA A 114 46.70 2.88 23.58
N ALA A 115 46.73 2.53 22.27
CA ALA A 115 45.73 1.78 21.46
C ALA A 115 44.36 2.50 21.20
N ALA A 116 43.93 2.79 19.96
CA ALA A 116 43.68 1.94 18.78
C ALA A 116 42.61 0.86 19.05
N VAL A 117 41.50 0.71 18.30
CA VAL A 117 41.38 0.53 16.84
C VAL A 117 40.03 1.08 16.30
N ALA A 118 40.01 1.50 15.03
CA ALA A 118 38.83 1.80 14.17
C ALA A 118 38.89 0.86 12.91
N PRO A 119 37.92 0.77 11.96
CA PRO A 119 36.98 1.82 11.50
C PRO A 119 35.61 1.35 10.91
N SER A 120 34.95 2.28 10.18
CA SER A 120 33.96 2.07 9.08
C SER A 120 32.52 1.67 9.44
N ASP A 121 31.45 2.13 8.77
CA ASP A 121 31.24 3.15 7.72
C ASP A 121 29.75 3.60 7.78
N GLU A 122 29.41 4.89 7.77
CA GLU A 122 28.01 5.36 7.92
C GLU A 122 27.44 5.98 6.62
N GLY A 123 26.45 5.29 6.04
CA GLY A 123 25.90 5.65 4.72
C GLY A 123 24.53 6.34 4.74
N GLY A 124 24.46 7.50 4.09
CA GLY A 124 23.36 7.83 3.16
C GLY A 124 22.10 8.52 3.72
N GLU A 125 22.07 9.85 3.60
CA GLU A 125 20.85 10.66 3.74
C GLU A 125 19.74 10.23 2.75
N LYS A 126 18.48 10.15 3.21
CA LYS A 126 17.31 9.87 2.33
C LYS A 126 16.25 10.96 2.41
N LYS A 127 16.20 11.80 1.36
CA LYS A 127 15.24 12.90 1.16
C LYS A 127 13.79 12.42 1.16
N ARG A 128 12.93 13.03 1.99
CA ARG A 128 11.51 12.64 2.15
C ARG A 128 10.65 13.13 0.97
N ARG A 129 10.02 12.20 0.23
CA ARG A 129 9.03 12.51 -0.83
C ARG A 129 7.77 13.18 -0.24
N TYR A 130 7.45 14.37 -0.72
CA TYR A 130 6.19 15.06 -0.42
C TYR A 130 5.06 14.58 -1.36
N ARG A 131 3.96 14.06 -0.80
CA ARG A 131 2.80 13.58 -1.58
C ARG A 131 1.67 14.63 -1.53
N LYS A 132 1.51 15.37 -2.62
CA LYS A 132 0.51 16.44 -2.76
C LYS A 132 -0.89 15.82 -2.93
N ARG A 133 -1.81 16.05 -1.98
CA ARG A 133 -3.18 15.50 -1.98
C ARG A 133 -4.10 16.42 -2.78
N GLN A 134 -4.61 15.96 -3.92
CA GLN A 134 -5.58 16.74 -4.70
C GLN A 134 -6.94 16.83 -3.94
N LYS A 135 -7.56 18.01 -4.00
CA LYS A 135 -8.92 18.23 -3.49
C LYS A 135 -9.92 17.88 -4.60
N LYS A 136 -10.91 17.05 -4.27
CA LYS A 136 -12.06 16.77 -5.14
C LYS A 136 -13.01 17.97 -5.07
N THR A 137 -13.25 18.65 -6.19
CA THR A 137 -14.29 19.67 -6.31
C THR A 137 -15.66 19.00 -6.34
N ALA A 138 -16.66 19.65 -5.73
CA ALA A 138 -18.05 19.22 -5.83
C ALA A 138 -18.65 19.73 -7.14
N ALA A 139 -19.34 18.86 -7.88
CA ALA A 139 -20.15 19.30 -9.01
C ALA A 139 -21.46 19.88 -8.48
N THR A 140 -21.74 21.14 -8.82
CA THR A 140 -23.04 21.76 -8.58
C THR A 140 -23.88 21.56 -9.83
N SER A 141 -24.91 20.72 -9.75
CA SER A 141 -25.98 20.65 -10.74
C SER A 141 -27.19 21.38 -10.17
N GLY A 142 -27.34 22.65 -10.48
CA GLY A 142 -28.55 23.44 -10.27
C GLY A 142 -29.13 23.80 -11.63
N THR A 143 -30.40 23.45 -11.82
CA THR A 143 -31.21 23.76 -13.01
C THR A 143 -31.62 25.23 -13.03
#